data_AF-A0A368MXS8-F1
#
_entry.id   AF-A0A368MXS8-F1
#
_cell.length_a   1.000
_cell.length_b   1.000
_cell.length_c   1.000
_cell.angle_alpha   90.00
_cell.angle_beta   90.00
_cell.angle_gamma   90.00
#
_symmetry.space_group_name_H-M   'P 1'
#
loop_
_entity.id
_entity.type
_entity.pdbx_description
1 polymer ?
#
loop_
_entity_poly.entity_id
_entity_poly.type
_entity_poly.pdbx_seq_one_letter_code
_entity_poly.pdbx_strand_id
1 'polypeptide(L)'
;MFVPQQLRRDFEKNRNKTSNPEVYHKILKSDFEDYGGFCELYVEAQNGIIETEQVVILNDFMEKYQHFIPEIRQFINLNLKPFEKLIKPIIDKAAFTIDVIDIPKNHSQYDVVMICGKTYRFLFWKKEIAIRVEFQDGRIQSMKRTDNPALEN
;
A
#
# COMPACT_ATOMS: atom_id res chain seq x y z
N MET A 1 -14.73 -5.65 -4.26
CA MET A 1 -14.18 -6.62 -5.24
C MET A 1 -14.13 -5.98 -6.62
N PHE A 2 -13.00 -6.06 -7.30
CA PHE A 2 -12.76 -5.52 -8.63
C PHE A 2 -13.13 -6.55 -9.71
N VAL A 3 -13.80 -6.08 -10.77
CA VAL A 3 -14.15 -6.92 -11.92
C VAL A 3 -13.11 -6.67 -13.02
N PRO A 4 -12.46 -7.71 -13.58
CA PRO A 4 -11.37 -7.52 -14.54
C PRO A 4 -11.73 -6.64 -15.73
N GLN A 5 -12.91 -6.87 -16.33
CA GLN A 5 -13.38 -6.06 -17.46
C GLN A 5 -13.67 -4.61 -17.08
N GLN A 6 -14.16 -4.35 -15.88
CA GLN A 6 -14.45 -2.98 -15.42
C GLN A 6 -13.15 -2.21 -15.20
N LEU A 7 -12.18 -2.84 -14.54
CA LEU A 7 -10.88 -2.22 -14.28
C LEU A 7 -10.12 -1.91 -15.58
N ARG A 8 -10.16 -2.81 -16.57
CA ARG A 8 -9.63 -2.55 -17.92
C ARG A 8 -10.31 -1.40 -18.63
N ARG A 9 -11.66 -1.35 -18.64
CA ARG A 9 -12.41 -0.24 -19.25
C ARG A 9 -12.09 1.10 -18.59
N ASP A 10 -12.00 1.12 -17.26
CA ASP A 10 -11.65 2.32 -16.51
C ASP A 10 -10.21 2.76 -16.79
N PHE A 11 -9.28 1.81 -16.95
CA PHE A 11 -7.92 2.09 -17.38
C PHE A 11 -7.88 2.69 -18.78
N GLU A 12 -8.47 2.04 -19.79
CA GLU A 12 -8.49 2.53 -21.18
C GLU A 12 -9.07 3.95 -21.29
N LYS A 13 -10.16 4.24 -20.57
CA LYS A 13 -10.82 5.55 -20.57
C LYS A 13 -9.94 6.68 -20.01
N ASN A 14 -9.05 6.33 -19.07
CA ASN A 14 -8.24 7.30 -18.34
C ASN A 14 -6.77 7.32 -18.79
N ARG A 15 -6.31 6.31 -19.54
CA ARG A 15 -4.93 6.15 -20.00
C ARG A 15 -4.34 7.39 -20.68
N ASN A 16 -5.11 8.07 -21.51
CA ASN A 16 -4.67 9.27 -22.23
C ASN A 16 -4.79 10.57 -21.41
N LYS A 17 -5.24 10.48 -20.16
CA LYS A 17 -5.47 11.61 -19.25
C LYS A 17 -4.49 11.64 -18.08
N THR A 18 -3.61 10.65 -17.97
CA THR A 18 -2.57 10.56 -16.94
C THR A 18 -1.21 10.96 -17.52
N SER A 19 -0.29 11.34 -16.65
CA SER A 19 1.12 11.55 -17.02
C SER A 19 1.87 10.25 -17.30
N ASN A 20 1.33 9.10 -16.85
CA ASN A 20 1.87 7.77 -17.11
C ASN A 20 0.78 6.85 -17.69
N PRO A 21 0.80 6.60 -19.02
CA PRO A 21 -0.21 5.80 -19.70
C PRO A 21 -0.07 4.29 -19.42
N GLU A 22 0.90 3.86 -18.63
CA GLU A 22 1.07 2.47 -18.21
C GLU A 22 0.67 2.27 -16.75
N VAL A 23 0.03 3.24 -16.10
CA VAL A 23 -0.40 3.10 -14.70
C VAL A 23 -1.87 3.47 -14.54
N TYR A 24 -2.66 2.51 -14.07
CA TYR A 24 -3.99 2.77 -13.54
C TYR A 24 -3.85 3.32 -12.12
N HIS A 25 -4.55 4.43 -11.85
CA HIS A 25 -4.60 5.03 -10.52
C HIS A 25 -6.05 5.21 -10.08
N LYS A 26 -6.36 4.78 -8.86
CA LYS A 26 -7.68 5.01 -8.23
C LYS A 26 -7.53 5.26 -6.73
N ILE A 27 -8.31 6.19 -6.21
CA ILE A 27 -8.44 6.40 -4.76
C ILE A 27 -9.57 5.51 -4.24
N LEU A 28 -9.24 4.64 -3.27
CA LEU A 28 -10.17 3.77 -2.57
C LEU A 28 -10.50 4.39 -1.21
N LYS A 29 -11.78 4.62 -0.90
CA LYS A 29 -12.20 5.29 0.35
C LYS A 29 -12.86 4.33 1.33
N SER A 30 -13.99 3.74 0.92
CA SER A 30 -14.83 2.88 1.77
C SER A 30 -14.07 1.68 2.36
N ASP A 31 -13.13 1.11 1.60
CA ASP A 31 -12.38 -0.07 2.03
C ASP A 31 -11.30 0.24 3.10
N PHE A 32 -11.03 1.53 3.36
CA PHE A 32 -9.93 2.01 4.22
C PHE A 32 -10.36 3.06 5.24
N GLU A 33 -11.66 3.14 5.58
CA GLU A 33 -12.18 4.11 6.57
C GLU A 33 -11.47 3.99 7.93
N ASP A 34 -11.20 2.76 8.38
CA ASP A 34 -10.47 2.47 9.63
C ASP A 34 -8.94 2.65 9.53
N TYR A 35 -8.42 2.93 8.34
CA TYR A 35 -6.99 2.95 8.02
C TYR A 35 -6.53 4.25 7.36
N GLY A 36 -7.08 5.38 7.81
CA GLY A 36 -6.70 6.72 7.33
C GLY A 36 -7.72 7.38 6.40
N GLY A 37 -8.78 6.65 6.01
CA GLY A 37 -9.91 7.18 5.25
C GLY A 37 -9.78 7.08 3.74
N PHE A 38 -8.59 6.81 3.21
CA PHE A 38 -8.37 6.48 1.81
C PHE A 38 -7.04 5.74 1.61
N CYS A 39 -6.94 5.03 0.49
CA CYS A 39 -5.72 4.40 -0.02
C CYS A 39 -5.60 4.71 -1.52
N GLU A 40 -4.40 5.02 -1.99
CA GLU A 40 -4.11 5.13 -3.42
C GLU A 40 -3.78 3.73 -3.98
N LEU A 41 -4.53 3.30 -5.00
CA LEU A 41 -4.29 2.06 -5.71
C LEU A 41 -3.59 2.36 -7.04
N TYR A 42 -2.44 1.74 -7.24
CA TYR A 42 -1.71 1.71 -8.50
C TYR A 42 -1.71 0.28 -9.07
N VAL A 43 -1.97 0.18 -10.37
CA VAL A 43 -1.82 -1.08 -11.12
C VAL A 43 -1.05 -0.76 -12.39
N GLU A 44 0.14 -1.32 -12.52
CA GLU A 44 0.95 -1.15 -13.71
C GLU A 44 0.42 -2.04 -14.84
N ALA A 45 0.12 -1.42 -15.98
CA ALA A 45 -0.22 -2.10 -17.21
C ALA A 45 1.06 -2.44 -18.00
N GLN A 46 0.97 -3.49 -18.82
CA GLN A 46 1.99 -3.82 -19.79
C GLN A 46 1.43 -3.67 -21.20
N ASN A 47 2.09 -2.83 -22.00
CA ASN A 47 1.63 -2.51 -23.36
C ASN A 47 0.18 -2.00 -23.36
N GLY A 48 -0.23 -1.29 -22.30
CA GLY A 48 -1.59 -0.82 -22.12
C GLY A 48 -2.62 -1.90 -21.75
N ILE A 49 -2.18 -3.04 -21.23
CA ILE A 49 -3.07 -4.12 -20.79
C ILE A 49 -2.82 -4.41 -19.31
N ILE A 50 -3.91 -4.45 -18.54
CA ILE A 50 -3.89 -4.98 -17.17
C ILE A 50 -4.34 -6.44 -17.24
N GLU A 51 -3.50 -7.33 -16.78
CA GLU A 51 -3.72 -8.77 -16.91
C GLU A 51 -4.79 -9.27 -15.95
N THR A 52 -5.40 -10.41 -16.28
CA THR A 52 -6.46 -10.99 -15.42
C THR A 52 -5.87 -11.40 -14.08
N GLU A 53 -4.65 -11.93 -14.11
CA GLU A 53 -3.90 -12.36 -12.93
C GLU A 53 -3.69 -11.23 -11.92
N GLN A 54 -3.29 -10.04 -12.37
CA GLN A 54 -3.17 -8.85 -11.51
C GLN A 54 -4.48 -8.50 -10.80
N VAL A 55 -5.63 -8.67 -11.47
CA VAL A 55 -6.95 -8.41 -10.85
C VAL A 55 -7.30 -9.49 -9.83
N VAL A 56 -6.94 -10.75 -10.09
CA VAL A 56 -7.10 -11.84 -9.13
C VAL A 56 -6.25 -11.57 -7.88
N ILE A 57 -4.97 -11.25 -8.07
CA ILE A 57 -4.02 -10.90 -7.00
C ILE A 57 -4.54 -9.73 -6.16
N LEU A 58 -5.00 -8.66 -6.81
CA LEU A 58 -5.58 -7.51 -6.11
C LEU A 58 -6.80 -7.92 -5.27
N ASN A 59 -7.73 -8.70 -5.84
CA ASN A 59 -8.92 -9.14 -5.10
C ASN A 59 -8.54 -10.02 -3.90
N ASP A 60 -7.66 -11.00 -4.10
CA ASP A 60 -7.15 -11.88 -3.05
C ASP A 60 -6.48 -11.09 -1.93
N PHE A 61 -5.67 -10.08 -2.28
CA PHE A 61 -5.04 -9.19 -1.32
C PHE A 61 -6.08 -8.39 -0.53
N MET A 62 -7.05 -7.79 -1.21
CA MET A 62 -8.09 -6.97 -0.59
C MET A 62 -8.98 -7.77 0.38
N GLU A 63 -9.11 -9.08 0.20
CA GLU A 63 -9.82 -9.96 1.15
C GLU A 63 -9.00 -10.28 2.39
N LYS A 64 -7.67 -10.23 2.31
CA LYS A 64 -6.76 -10.78 3.33
C LYS A 64 -5.92 -9.72 4.03
N TYR A 65 -5.82 -8.50 3.52
CA TYR A 65 -4.84 -7.50 3.98
C TYR A 65 -4.93 -7.24 5.50
N GLN A 66 -6.14 -7.26 6.05
CA GLN A 66 -6.41 -7.01 7.47
C GLN A 66 -5.71 -8.03 8.38
N HIS A 67 -5.53 -9.27 7.92
CA HIS A 67 -4.85 -10.32 8.67
C HIS A 67 -3.35 -10.04 8.87
N PHE A 68 -2.74 -9.21 8.02
CA PHE A 68 -1.32 -8.85 8.12
C PHE A 68 -1.06 -7.67 9.06
N ILE A 69 -2.08 -6.91 9.41
CA ILE A 69 -1.95 -5.69 10.22
C ILE A 69 -1.32 -5.94 11.61
N PRO A 70 -1.66 -7.00 12.36
CA PRO A 70 -1.01 -7.30 13.63
C PRO A 70 0.50 -7.52 13.49
N GLU A 71 0.93 -8.25 12.46
CA GLU A 71 2.34 -8.55 12.18
C GLU A 71 3.12 -7.27 11.83
N ILE A 72 2.54 -6.41 10.98
CA ILE A 72 3.15 -5.13 10.60
C ILE A 72 3.25 -4.19 11.82
N ARG A 73 2.23 -4.15 12.68
CA ARG A 73 2.27 -3.37 13.93
C ARG A 73 3.37 -3.86 14.87
N GLN A 74 3.56 -5.18 14.95
CA GLN A 74 4.66 -5.76 15.72
C GLN A 74 6.02 -5.37 15.12
N PHE A 75 6.17 -5.43 13.80
CA PHE A 75 7.38 -4.99 13.11
C PHE A 75 7.71 -3.52 13.42
N ILE A 76 6.74 -2.62 13.37
CA ILE A 76 6.91 -1.21 13.75
C ILE A 76 7.45 -1.08 15.17
N ASN A 77 6.83 -1.79 16.13
CA ASN A 77 7.21 -1.73 17.54
C ASN A 77 8.63 -2.22 17.81
N LEU A 78 9.08 -3.26 17.09
CA LEU A 78 10.44 -3.79 17.21
C LEU A 78 11.49 -2.88 16.56
N ASN A 79 11.10 -2.14 15.52
CA ASN A 79 11.99 -1.31 14.71
C ASN A 79 11.87 0.20 15.00
N LEU A 80 11.41 0.58 16.20
CA LEU A 80 11.41 1.99 16.62
C LEU A 80 12.84 2.54 16.75
N LYS A 81 13.08 3.74 16.21
CA LYS A 81 14.33 4.49 16.41
C LYS A 81 14.52 4.82 17.90
N PRO A 82 15.75 5.05 18.40
CA PRO A 82 15.99 5.29 19.83
C PRO A 82 15.11 6.38 20.45
N PHE A 83 14.91 7.50 19.74
CA PHE A 83 14.01 8.56 20.19
C PHE A 83 12.53 8.12 20.17
N GLU A 84 12.10 7.36 19.16
CA GLU A 84 10.73 6.85 19.07
C GLU A 84 10.39 5.92 20.25
N LYS A 85 11.37 5.17 20.75
CA LYS A 85 11.19 4.35 21.97
C LYS A 85 10.82 5.18 23.19
N LEU A 86 11.34 6.41 23.32
CA LEU A 86 11.03 7.33 24.42
C LEU A 86 9.58 7.85 24.36
N ILE A 87 9.02 7.93 23.15
CA ILE A 87 7.65 8.40 22.91
C ILE A 87 6.72 7.28 22.47
N LYS A 88 7.07 6.01 22.77
CA LYS A 88 6.30 4.83 22.39
C LYS A 88 4.81 4.93 22.76
N PRO A 89 4.41 5.42 23.96
CA PRO A 89 2.98 5.55 24.30
C PRO A 89 2.20 6.49 23.36
N ILE A 90 2.87 7.48 22.76
CA ILE A 90 2.27 8.39 21.77
C ILE A 90 2.11 7.65 20.43
N ILE A 91 3.14 6.91 20.02
CA ILE A 91 3.12 6.11 18.78
C ILE A 91 2.10 4.98 18.87
N ASP A 92 1.95 4.32 20.02
CA ASP A 92 0.98 3.25 20.22
C ASP A 92 -0.46 3.73 19.97
N LYS A 93 -0.77 4.96 20.40
CA LYS A 93 -2.08 5.62 20.20
C LYS A 93 -2.25 6.28 18.82
N ALA A 94 -1.17 6.44 18.06
CA ALA A 94 -1.24 7.01 16.72
C ALA A 94 -2.03 6.10 15.78
N ALA A 95 -2.83 6.73 14.91
CA ALA A 95 -3.59 6.03 13.89
C ALA A 95 -2.64 5.28 12.95
N PHE A 96 -3.05 4.06 12.60
CA PHE A 96 -2.39 3.25 11.59
C PHE A 96 -3.04 3.56 10.23
N THR A 97 -2.23 3.84 9.23
CA THR A 97 -2.71 4.19 7.87
C THR A 97 -2.23 3.16 6.86
N ILE A 98 -3.04 2.93 5.83
CA ILE A 98 -2.64 2.23 4.61
C ILE A 98 -2.74 3.24 3.49
N ASP A 99 -1.59 3.73 3.05
CA ASP A 99 -1.51 4.90 2.18
C ASP A 99 -1.52 4.48 0.71
N VAL A 100 -0.81 3.39 0.37
CA VAL A 100 -0.66 2.93 -1.01
C VAL A 100 -0.77 1.41 -1.11
N ILE A 101 -1.42 0.96 -2.18
CA ILE A 101 -1.33 -0.41 -2.70
C ILE A 101 -0.87 -0.31 -4.15
N ASP A 102 0.20 -1.03 -4.48
CA ASP A 102 0.77 -1.06 -5.81
C ASP A 102 0.87 -2.52 -6.31
N ILE A 103 0.41 -2.73 -7.54
CA ILE A 103 0.45 -4.02 -8.25
C ILE A 103 1.41 -3.84 -9.43
N PRO A 104 2.68 -4.23 -9.29
CA PRO A 104 3.70 -4.00 -10.31
C PRO A 104 3.50 -4.89 -11.54
N LYS A 105 4.20 -4.57 -12.62
CA LYS A 105 4.26 -5.44 -13.80
C LYS A 105 5.17 -6.65 -13.59
N ASN A 106 4.88 -7.75 -14.29
CA ASN A 106 5.75 -8.92 -14.48
C ASN A 106 6.21 -9.70 -13.23
N HIS A 107 5.61 -9.48 -12.04
CA HIS A 107 5.71 -10.37 -10.87
C HIS A 107 7.12 -10.86 -10.46
N SER A 108 8.22 -10.22 -10.88
CA SER A 108 9.51 -10.93 -10.83
C SER A 108 10.11 -11.00 -9.42
N GLN A 109 9.58 -10.22 -8.46
CA GLN A 109 10.05 -10.20 -7.07
C GLN A 109 8.92 -10.14 -6.04
N TYR A 110 7.80 -9.50 -6.37
CA TYR A 110 6.61 -9.38 -5.52
C TYR A 110 5.37 -9.14 -6.38
N ASP A 111 4.22 -9.60 -5.89
CA ASP A 111 2.91 -9.49 -6.53
C ASP A 111 2.16 -8.23 -6.10
N VAL A 112 2.39 -7.79 -4.86
CA VAL A 112 1.76 -6.61 -4.27
C VAL A 112 2.78 -5.90 -3.40
N VAL A 113 2.75 -4.57 -3.44
CA VAL A 113 3.41 -3.72 -2.47
C VAL A 113 2.35 -2.93 -1.72
N MET A 114 2.42 -2.93 -0.40
CA MET A 114 1.62 -2.05 0.44
C MET A 114 2.53 -1.09 1.19
N ILE A 115 2.19 0.20 1.15
CA ILE A 115 2.79 1.20 2.01
C ILE A 115 1.80 1.56 3.11
N CYS A 116 2.24 1.38 4.34
CA CYS A 116 1.40 1.58 5.52
C CYS A 116 2.26 2.06 6.68
N GLY A 117 1.63 2.56 7.73
CA GLY A 117 2.43 3.20 8.75
C GLY A 117 1.66 3.78 9.91
N LYS A 118 2.39 4.62 10.66
CA LYS A 118 1.82 5.44 11.73
C LYS A 118 2.28 6.87 11.59
N THR A 119 1.32 7.78 11.66
CA THR A 119 1.58 9.21 11.75
C THR A 119 1.46 9.67 13.19
N TYR A 120 2.51 10.28 13.75
CA TYR A 120 2.49 10.86 15.10
C TYR A 120 2.93 12.32 15.07
N ARG A 121 2.53 13.07 16.09
CA ARG A 121 3.00 14.44 16.33
C ARG A 121 3.89 14.45 17.56
N PHE A 122 5.06 15.05 17.43
CA PHE A 122 5.92 15.38 18.56
C PHE A 122 6.16 16.89 18.57
N LEU A 123 5.75 17.56 19.64
CA LEU A 123 5.64 19.02 19.70
C LEU A 123 4.84 19.55 18.50
N PHE A 124 5.48 20.31 17.61
CA PHE A 124 4.87 20.90 16.42
C PHE A 124 5.15 20.13 15.13
N TRP A 125 5.94 19.05 15.20
CA TRP A 125 6.41 18.32 14.02
C TRP A 125 5.58 17.06 13.80
N LYS A 126 4.96 16.95 12.63
CA LYS A 126 4.38 15.68 12.13
C LYS A 126 5.53 14.78 11.69
N LYS A 127 5.55 13.57 12.20
CA LYS A 127 6.50 12.51 11.83
C LYS A 127 5.74 11.27 11.43
N GLU A 128 6.36 10.47 10.59
CA GLU A 128 5.76 9.28 10.01
C GLU A 128 6.69 8.09 10.17
N ILE A 129 6.10 6.95 10.50
CA ILE A 129 6.73 5.64 10.39
C ILE A 129 6.09 4.97 9.18
N ALA A 130 6.72 5.08 8.02
CA ALA A 130 6.27 4.37 6.82
C ALA A 130 6.99 3.03 6.68
N ILE A 131 6.22 2.00 6.39
CA ILE A 131 6.65 0.62 6.18
C ILE A 131 6.24 0.23 4.77
N ARG A 132 7.22 -0.20 3.97
CA ARG A 132 6.99 -0.94 2.73
C ARG A 132 6.85 -2.40 3.08
N VAL A 133 5.75 -3.01 2.66
CA VAL A 133 5.45 -4.42 2.83
C VAL A 133 5.32 -5.02 1.44
N GLU A 134 6.14 -6.01 1.14
CA GLU A 134 6.14 -6.70 -0.14
C GLU A 134 5.51 -8.07 0.04
N PHE A 135 4.60 -8.43 -0.86
CA PHE A 135 3.86 -9.69 -0.82
C PHE A 135 4.18 -10.53 -2.05
N GLN A 136 4.32 -11.83 -1.84
CA GLN A 136 4.42 -12.83 -2.90
C GLN A 136 3.54 -14.02 -2.51
N ASP A 137 2.75 -14.54 -3.44
CA ASP A 137 1.86 -15.68 -3.25
C ASP A 137 0.92 -15.52 -2.03
N GLY A 138 0.43 -14.29 -1.83
CA GLY A 138 -0.48 -13.95 -0.73
C GLY A 138 0.15 -13.98 0.67
N ARG A 139 1.48 -13.90 0.78
CA ARG A 139 2.22 -13.85 2.05
C ARG A 139 3.16 -12.65 2.09
N ILE A 140 3.50 -12.16 3.29
CA ILE A 140 4.55 -11.16 3.45
C ILE A 140 5.89 -11.80 3.06
N GLN A 141 6.52 -11.25 2.03
CA GLN A 141 7.87 -11.60 1.58
C GLN A 141 8.91 -10.77 2.33
N SER A 142 8.65 -9.47 2.49
CA SER A 142 9.57 -8.55 3.15
C SER A 142 8.84 -7.38 3.82
N MET A 143 9.49 -6.79 4.83
CA MET A 143 9.08 -5.55 5.48
C MET A 143 10.28 -4.65 5.69
N LYS A 144 10.18 -3.38 5.29
CA LYS A 144 11.26 -2.40 5.42
C LYS A 144 10.70 -1.04 5.82
N ARG A 145 11.38 -0.32 6.72
CA ARG A 145 11.09 1.10 6.94
C ARG A 145 11.52 1.89 5.70
N THR A 146 10.63 2.74 5.19
CA THR A 146 10.92 3.63 4.07
C THR A 146 10.79 5.09 4.50
N ASP A 147 11.63 5.95 3.96
CA ASP A 147 11.48 7.42 4.07
C ASP A 147 10.75 7.99 2.84
N ASN A 148 10.47 7.15 1.83
CA ASN A 148 9.73 7.52 0.63
C ASN A 148 8.57 6.53 0.39
N PRO A 149 7.33 6.91 0.71
CA PRO A 149 6.17 6.08 0.45
C PRO A 149 5.81 5.96 -1.04
N ALA A 150 6.39 6.79 -1.92
CA ALA A 150 5.98 6.82 -3.32
C ALA A 150 6.84 5.94 -4.26
N LEU A 151 8.14 5.74 -4.02
CA LEU A 151 9.03 5.14 -5.02
C LEU A 151 10.30 4.59 -4.34
N GLU A 152 10.42 3.27 -4.23
CA GLU A 152 11.69 2.57 -4.40
C GLU A 152 11.46 1.66 -5.62
N ASN A 153 11.81 2.18 -6.81
CA ASN A 153 12.03 1.40 -8.03
C ASN A 153 13.47 0.87 -8.00
#